data_AF-A0A358EG53-F1
#
_entry.id   AF-A0A358EG53-F1
#
_cell.length_a   1.000
_cell.length_b   1.000
_cell.length_c   1.000
_cell.angle_alpha   90.00
_cell.angle_beta   90.00
_cell.angle_gamma   90.00
#
_symmetry.space_group_name_H-M   'P 1'
#
loop_
_entity.id
_entity.type
_entity.pdbx_description
1 polymer ?
#
loop_
_entity_poly.entity_id
_entity_poly.type
_entity_poly.pdbx_seq_one_letter_code
_entity_poly.pdbx_strand_id
1 'polypeptide(L)'
;MSVQILRLILLLVMPAFLFGFKLEAQHVGELGSASALREHYPEVLETLRRLDQAHGVLLYELAIEGGIVRSSGTDLPTFGFEFDMIDRMTSVVQGEGEPEDGEIAEAGLDALGSRAAEVVRWGRAFQREVISILADHSVMHRSAHLEDAVALYHSRPGAALTSAPKNMDILYDHAFALDFRTGYADLDGFIWAGHWFRLAATEPFTDIDPGVERKEGIDTVTNRYFSKLTYGEPPEFFPSEIPLAPAIAPGLIWLSPQAAMIWDNLSMYLEVLADVLASPDVPDVPGAIEAITDFFMDPELAVTDQDEWEIMALRHGIFFQGGYPLSVMTQSELNVDGHAAHFSSGGGPGLTIPGMPRGR
;
A
#
# COMPACT_ATOMS: atom_id res chain seq x y z
N MET A 1 36.13 -62.88 49.97
CA MET A 1 36.31 -62.58 48.53
C MET A 1 35.26 -61.53 48.17
N SER A 2 35.58 -60.23 48.28
CA SER A 2 36.27 -59.36 47.28
C SER A 2 35.30 -58.94 46.16
N VAL A 3 34.75 -57.72 46.14
CA VAL A 3 35.32 -56.43 45.62
C VAL A 3 34.91 -56.15 44.16
N GLN A 4 34.16 -55.04 43.98
CA GLN A 4 34.11 -54.05 42.87
C GLN A 4 33.62 -54.42 41.44
N ILE A 5 32.55 -53.75 40.94
CA ILE A 5 32.50 -52.59 39.99
C ILE A 5 32.93 -52.95 38.55
N LEU A 6 32.03 -52.77 37.55
CA LEU A 6 32.15 -51.80 36.43
C LEU A 6 31.37 -52.23 35.15
N ARG A 7 30.51 -51.32 34.64
CA ARG A 7 30.09 -51.05 33.24
C ARG A 7 29.62 -52.22 32.34
N LEU A 8 28.38 -52.13 31.83
CA LEU A 8 28.03 -51.64 30.47
C LEU A 8 26.60 -52.08 30.13
N ILE A 9 25.60 -51.22 30.35
CA ILE A 9 24.27 -51.39 29.75
C ILE A 9 24.31 -50.70 28.40
N LEU A 10 24.41 -51.50 27.33
CA LEU A 10 24.26 -51.06 25.95
C LEU A 10 22.76 -50.88 25.68
N LEU A 11 22.22 -49.70 26.00
CA LEU A 11 20.91 -49.26 25.51
C LEU A 11 21.03 -48.99 24.02
N LEU A 12 20.47 -49.91 23.23
CA LEU A 12 20.21 -49.75 21.81
C LEU A 12 19.07 -48.72 21.66
N VAL A 13 19.43 -47.43 21.74
CA VAL A 13 18.55 -46.34 21.35
C VAL A 13 18.47 -46.36 19.83
N MET A 14 17.36 -46.84 19.29
CA MET A 14 16.99 -46.51 17.92
C MET A 14 16.84 -44.99 17.83
N PRO A 15 17.48 -44.31 16.87
CA PRO A 15 17.15 -42.92 16.61
C PRO A 15 15.76 -42.91 15.98
N ALA A 16 14.77 -42.49 16.75
CA ALA A 16 13.58 -41.89 16.17
C ALA A 16 14.09 -40.71 15.34
N PHE A 17 14.00 -40.83 14.02
CA PHE A 17 14.06 -39.71 13.09
C PHE A 17 12.88 -38.78 13.42
N LEU A 18 13.07 -37.94 14.44
CA LEU A 18 12.31 -36.72 14.61
C LEU A 18 12.80 -35.79 13.49
N PHE A 19 12.06 -35.76 12.40
CA PHE A 19 12.08 -34.63 11.48
C PHE A 19 11.64 -33.39 12.28
N GLY A 20 12.59 -32.75 12.94
CA GLY A 20 12.41 -31.41 13.49
C GLY A 20 12.41 -30.44 12.32
N PHE A 21 11.23 -30.10 11.81
CA PHE A 21 11.04 -28.80 11.19
C PHE A 21 11.30 -27.77 12.29
N LYS A 22 12.49 -27.17 12.31
CA LYS A 22 12.66 -25.87 12.97
C LYS A 22 11.88 -24.89 12.09
N LEU A 23 10.65 -24.58 12.49
CA LEU A 23 10.01 -23.33 12.09
C LEU A 23 10.86 -22.21 12.73
N GLU A 24 11.74 -21.60 11.93
CA GLU A 24 12.35 -20.34 12.31
C GLU A 24 11.26 -19.28 12.17
N ALA A 25 10.73 -18.83 13.31
CA ALA A 25 9.83 -17.69 13.35
C ALA A 25 10.49 -16.49 12.65
N GLN A 26 9.70 -15.69 11.93
CA GLN A 26 10.18 -14.50 11.24
C GLN A 26 11.02 -13.60 12.17
N HIS A 27 12.33 -13.50 11.88
CA HIS A 27 13.23 -12.62 12.61
C HIS A 27 13.01 -11.17 12.18
N VAL A 28 12.62 -10.30 13.12
CA VAL A 28 12.34 -8.87 12.91
C VAL A 28 13.63 -8.04 12.70
N GLY A 29 14.62 -8.60 12.00
CA GLY A 29 15.93 -7.96 11.79
C GLY A 29 16.00 -7.04 10.57
N GLU A 30 15.10 -7.21 9.60
CA GLU A 30 15.08 -6.48 8.34
C GLU A 30 13.65 -6.38 7.78
N LEU A 31 13.12 -5.16 7.62
CA LEU A 31 11.81 -4.97 6.99
C LEU A 31 11.82 -5.41 5.53
N GLY A 32 10.72 -6.04 5.12
CA GLY A 32 10.51 -6.42 3.72
C GLY A 32 11.21 -7.71 3.34
N SER A 33 11.81 -8.42 4.30
CA SER A 33 12.30 -9.78 4.09
C SER A 33 11.15 -10.69 3.65
N ALA A 34 9.95 -10.47 4.18
CA ALA A 34 8.72 -11.15 3.82
C ALA A 34 8.89 -12.68 3.80
N SER A 35 9.53 -13.24 4.83
CA SER A 35 9.95 -14.64 4.87
C SER A 35 8.78 -15.61 4.79
N ALA A 36 7.72 -15.38 5.57
CA ALA A 36 6.54 -16.24 5.57
C ALA A 36 5.78 -16.17 4.24
N LEU A 37 5.66 -14.98 3.64
CA LEU A 37 5.13 -14.85 2.29
C LEU A 37 5.98 -15.62 1.27
N ARG A 38 7.32 -15.48 1.32
CA ARG A 38 8.22 -16.18 0.40
C ARG A 38 8.12 -17.70 0.51
N GLU A 39 7.96 -18.21 1.72
CA GLU A 39 7.90 -19.64 1.98
C GLU A 39 6.53 -20.25 1.68
N HIS A 40 5.45 -19.54 2.04
CA HIS A 40 4.10 -20.13 2.07
C HIS A 40 3.14 -19.53 1.04
N TYR A 41 3.37 -18.29 0.59
CA TYR A 41 2.50 -17.55 -0.32
C TYR A 41 3.32 -16.78 -1.39
N PRO A 42 4.22 -17.44 -2.14
CA PRO A 42 5.15 -16.77 -3.05
C PRO A 42 4.43 -16.00 -4.16
N GLU A 43 3.26 -16.47 -4.61
CA GLU A 43 2.45 -15.78 -5.61
C GLU A 43 1.94 -14.42 -5.10
N VAL A 44 1.49 -14.34 -3.84
CA VAL A 44 1.07 -13.05 -3.23
C VAL A 44 2.26 -12.10 -3.15
N LEU A 45 3.42 -12.59 -2.73
CA LEU A 45 4.64 -11.77 -2.68
C LEU A 45 5.02 -11.24 -4.06
N GLU A 46 4.88 -12.07 -5.08
CA GLU A 46 5.17 -11.71 -6.45
C GLU A 46 4.18 -10.68 -7.00
N THR A 47 2.87 -10.84 -6.75
CA THR A 47 1.86 -9.82 -7.09
C THR A 47 2.18 -8.48 -6.42
N LEU A 48 2.56 -8.47 -5.13
CA LEU A 48 2.96 -7.25 -4.43
C LEU A 48 4.19 -6.58 -5.07
N ARG A 49 5.17 -7.36 -5.54
CA ARG A 49 6.35 -6.83 -6.24
C ARG A 49 6.00 -6.26 -7.60
N ARG A 50 5.15 -6.93 -8.37
CA ARG A 50 4.69 -6.44 -9.67
C ARG A 50 3.85 -5.18 -9.53
N LEU A 51 3.05 -5.08 -8.46
CA LEU A 51 2.35 -3.84 -8.10
C LEU A 51 3.31 -2.67 -7.81
N ASP A 52 4.41 -2.94 -7.10
CA ASP A 52 5.43 -1.93 -6.85
C ASP A 52 6.17 -1.52 -8.12
N GLN A 53 6.42 -2.48 -9.02
CA GLN A 53 7.03 -2.25 -10.33
C GLN A 53 6.10 -1.42 -11.22
N ALA A 54 4.83 -1.82 -11.36
CA ALA A 54 3.83 -1.11 -12.16
C ALA A 54 3.65 0.34 -11.68
N HIS A 55 3.64 0.57 -10.36
CA HIS A 55 3.60 1.92 -9.83
C HIS A 55 4.90 2.69 -10.09
N GLY A 56 6.08 2.06 -10.03
CA GLY A 56 7.31 2.70 -10.48
C GLY A 56 7.25 3.13 -11.95
N VAL A 57 6.74 2.26 -12.83
CA VAL A 57 6.54 2.56 -14.26
C VAL A 57 5.61 3.76 -14.42
N LEU A 58 4.49 3.80 -13.68
CA LEU A 58 3.59 4.94 -13.69
C LEU A 58 4.30 6.25 -13.31
N LEU A 59 5.06 6.26 -12.21
CA LEU A 59 5.75 7.47 -11.75
C LEU A 59 6.73 7.99 -12.80
N TYR A 60 7.43 7.10 -13.49
CA TYR A 60 8.33 7.46 -14.58
C TYR A 60 7.57 8.13 -15.74
N GLU A 61 6.50 7.48 -16.19
CA GLU A 61 5.72 7.96 -17.34
C GLU A 61 4.94 9.23 -17.01
N LEU A 62 4.41 9.38 -15.79
CA LEU A 62 3.80 10.62 -15.31
C LEU A 62 4.80 11.77 -15.22
N ALA A 63 6.04 11.51 -14.79
CA ALA A 63 7.07 12.55 -14.75
C ALA A 63 7.39 13.08 -16.17
N ILE A 64 7.40 12.20 -17.17
CA ILE A 64 7.59 12.55 -18.58
C ILE A 64 6.36 13.31 -19.11
N GLU A 65 5.19 12.72 -18.96
CA GLU A 65 3.91 13.23 -19.45
C GLU A 65 3.61 14.62 -18.87
N GLY A 66 3.70 14.78 -17.55
CA GLY A 66 3.54 16.09 -16.92
C GLY A 66 4.56 17.11 -17.42
N GLY A 67 5.79 16.68 -17.73
CA GLY A 67 6.79 17.53 -18.38
C GLY A 67 6.38 18.01 -19.77
N ILE A 68 5.78 17.12 -20.57
CA ILE A 68 5.25 17.43 -21.90
C ILE A 68 4.09 18.43 -21.77
N VAL A 69 3.10 18.12 -20.92
CA VAL A 69 1.92 18.95 -20.67
C VAL A 69 2.34 20.36 -20.24
N ARG A 70 3.19 20.48 -19.20
CA ARG A 70 3.75 21.77 -18.73
C ARG A 70 4.46 22.55 -19.83
N SER A 71 5.25 21.88 -20.67
CA SER A 71 6.02 22.55 -21.74
C SER A 71 5.15 23.01 -22.91
N SER A 72 4.01 22.33 -23.14
CA SER A 72 3.06 22.64 -24.20
C SER A 72 2.18 23.86 -23.87
N GLY A 73 2.03 24.18 -22.58
CA GLY A 73 1.12 25.21 -22.09
C GLY A 73 -0.35 24.84 -22.24
N THR A 74 -0.66 23.54 -22.38
CA THR A 74 -2.02 23.00 -22.32
C THR A 74 -2.24 22.33 -20.99
N ASP A 75 -3.48 22.32 -20.51
CA ASP A 75 -3.88 21.59 -19.29
C ASP A 75 -4.46 20.22 -19.65
N LEU A 76 -4.28 19.75 -20.90
CA LEU A 76 -4.85 18.52 -21.38
C LEU A 76 -3.78 17.42 -21.46
N PRO A 77 -4.08 16.20 -20.97
CA PRO A 77 -3.25 15.03 -21.20
C PRO A 77 -2.99 14.76 -22.68
N THR A 78 -1.84 14.15 -22.96
CA THR A 78 -1.49 13.58 -24.25
C THR A 78 -2.54 12.52 -24.64
N PHE A 79 -3.10 12.66 -25.85
CA PHE A 79 -4.11 11.75 -26.34
C PHE A 79 -3.60 10.29 -26.34
N GLY A 80 -4.37 9.41 -25.69
CA GLY A 80 -4.07 7.97 -25.62
C GLY A 80 -3.15 7.56 -24.48
N PHE A 81 -2.49 8.49 -23.78
CA PHE A 81 -1.56 8.19 -22.70
C PHE A 81 -2.18 7.29 -21.63
N GLU A 82 -3.35 7.65 -21.14
CA GLU A 82 -4.04 6.91 -20.07
C GLU A 82 -4.35 5.46 -20.48
N PHE A 83 -4.87 5.28 -21.70
CA PHE A 83 -5.22 3.97 -22.24
C PHE A 83 -3.97 3.08 -22.40
N ASP A 84 -2.90 3.63 -22.99
CA ASP A 84 -1.65 2.90 -23.20
C ASP A 84 -0.99 2.52 -21.86
N MET A 85 -1.09 3.40 -20.86
CA MET A 85 -0.58 3.13 -19.51
C MET A 85 -1.37 2.06 -18.78
N ILE A 86 -2.70 2.04 -18.89
CA ILE A 86 -3.53 0.98 -18.29
C ILE A 86 -3.18 -0.38 -18.89
N ASP A 87 -3.01 -0.47 -20.21
CA ASP A 87 -2.62 -1.71 -20.90
C ASP A 87 -1.25 -2.21 -20.44
N ARG A 88 -0.26 -1.32 -20.41
CA ARG A 88 1.09 -1.64 -19.93
C ARG A 88 1.11 -2.07 -18.48
N MET A 89 0.49 -1.29 -17.59
CA MET A 89 0.46 -1.60 -16.15
C MET A 89 -0.28 -2.90 -15.86
N THR A 90 -1.37 -3.18 -16.58
CA THR A 90 -2.08 -4.48 -16.52
C THR A 90 -1.15 -5.62 -16.89
N SER A 91 -0.37 -5.46 -17.96
CA SER A 91 0.63 -6.45 -18.40
C SER A 91 1.69 -6.67 -17.31
N VAL A 92 2.24 -5.60 -16.71
CA VAL A 92 3.22 -5.71 -15.62
C VAL A 92 2.66 -6.50 -14.43
N VAL A 93 1.46 -6.16 -13.94
CA VAL A 93 0.89 -6.83 -12.75
C VAL A 93 0.49 -8.29 -13.01
N GLN A 94 0.13 -8.63 -14.25
CA GLN A 94 -0.14 -10.01 -14.69
C GLN A 94 1.15 -10.83 -14.88
N GLY A 95 2.32 -10.20 -14.85
CA GLY A 95 3.61 -10.86 -15.10
C GLY A 95 3.91 -11.04 -16.60
N GLU A 96 3.24 -10.26 -17.44
CA GLU A 96 3.39 -10.21 -18.90
C GLU A 96 4.12 -8.92 -19.34
N GLY A 97 4.66 -8.16 -18.38
CA GLY A 97 5.44 -6.95 -18.63
C GLY A 97 6.76 -7.22 -19.35
N GLU A 98 7.35 -6.15 -19.88
CA GLU A 98 8.60 -6.18 -20.61
C GLU A 98 9.81 -6.23 -19.65
N PRO A 99 10.95 -6.83 -20.06
CA PRO A 99 12.14 -6.89 -19.20
C PRO A 99 12.65 -5.52 -18.72
N GLU A 100 12.43 -4.47 -19.52
CA GLU A 100 12.86 -3.09 -19.21
C GLU A 100 11.97 -2.39 -18.17
N ASP A 101 10.75 -2.91 -17.91
CA ASP A 101 9.83 -2.30 -16.93
C ASP A 101 10.44 -2.26 -15.53
N GLY A 102 11.37 -3.17 -15.21
CA GLY A 102 12.08 -3.16 -13.92
C GLY A 102 13.03 -1.98 -13.79
N GLU A 103 13.77 -1.65 -14.84
CA GLU A 103 14.67 -0.51 -14.87
C GLU A 103 13.89 0.81 -14.89
N ILE A 104 12.79 0.84 -15.64
CA ILE A 104 11.88 1.98 -15.72
C ILE A 104 11.19 2.23 -14.37
N ALA A 105 10.81 1.17 -13.65
CA ALA A 105 10.23 1.31 -12.31
C ALA A 105 11.19 1.97 -11.32
N GLU A 106 12.48 1.61 -11.34
CA GLU A 106 13.48 2.27 -10.50
C GLU A 106 13.74 3.71 -10.95
N ALA A 107 13.75 3.98 -12.26
CA ALA A 107 13.87 5.34 -12.78
C ALA A 107 12.69 6.24 -12.36
N GLY A 108 11.48 5.68 -12.25
CA GLY A 108 10.31 6.40 -11.76
C GLY A 108 10.41 6.75 -10.27
N LEU A 109 10.96 5.86 -9.44
CA LEU A 109 11.30 6.21 -8.06
C LEU A 109 12.37 7.30 -8.02
N ASP A 110 13.40 7.21 -8.86
CA ASP A 110 14.46 8.22 -8.92
C ASP A 110 13.95 9.59 -9.40
N ALA A 111 12.88 9.62 -10.22
CA ALA A 111 12.20 10.86 -10.62
C ALA A 111 11.56 11.62 -9.45
N LEU A 112 11.25 10.93 -8.35
CA LEU A 112 10.78 11.57 -7.11
C LEU A 112 11.93 12.25 -6.32
N GLY A 113 13.18 11.98 -6.67
CA GLY A 113 14.33 12.36 -5.85
C GLY A 113 14.59 11.37 -4.71
N SER A 114 15.84 11.36 -4.22
CA SER A 114 16.35 10.29 -3.36
C SER A 114 15.56 10.09 -2.06
N ARG A 115 15.13 11.19 -1.42
CA ARG A 115 14.43 11.15 -0.14
C ARG A 115 13.02 10.60 -0.28
N ALA A 116 12.25 11.11 -1.23
CA ALA A 116 10.89 10.63 -1.51
C ALA A 116 10.92 9.16 -1.93
N ALA A 117 11.88 8.78 -2.79
CA ALA A 117 12.10 7.40 -3.19
C ALA A 117 12.41 6.49 -2.00
N GLU A 118 13.22 6.94 -1.03
CA GLU A 118 13.53 6.18 0.19
C GLU A 118 12.28 5.97 1.05
N VAL A 119 11.45 7.00 1.25
CA VAL A 119 10.17 6.89 1.96
C VAL A 119 9.25 5.85 1.30
N VAL A 120 9.12 5.90 -0.02
CA VAL A 120 8.29 4.94 -0.77
C VAL A 120 8.84 3.51 -0.66
N ARG A 121 10.15 3.32 -0.86
CA ARG A 121 10.78 1.99 -0.76
C ARG A 121 10.65 1.42 0.66
N TRP A 122 10.86 2.23 1.69
CA TRP A 122 10.76 1.82 3.09
C TRP A 122 9.32 1.51 3.49
N GLY A 123 8.35 2.34 3.07
CA GLY A 123 6.93 2.10 3.25
C GLY A 123 6.45 0.79 2.59
N ARG A 124 6.84 0.55 1.34
CA ARG A 124 6.53 -0.72 0.63
C ARG A 124 7.17 -1.94 1.32
N ALA A 125 8.38 -1.80 1.84
CA ALA A 125 9.03 -2.84 2.63
C ALA A 125 8.26 -3.14 3.93
N PHE A 126 7.79 -2.10 4.62
CA PHE A 126 6.93 -2.24 5.80
C PHE A 126 5.61 -2.96 5.49
N GLN A 127 4.90 -2.56 4.42
CA GLN A 127 3.66 -3.21 4.01
C GLN A 127 3.84 -4.72 3.75
N ARG A 128 4.89 -5.10 3.02
CA ARG A 128 5.21 -6.52 2.80
C ARG A 128 5.54 -7.26 4.09
N GLU A 129 6.25 -6.60 5.01
CA GLU A 129 6.58 -7.19 6.31
C GLU A 129 5.32 -7.45 7.15
N VAL A 130 4.40 -6.49 7.20
CA VAL A 130 3.11 -6.61 7.89
C VAL A 130 2.31 -7.80 7.34
N ILE A 131 2.15 -7.90 6.02
CA ILE A 131 1.44 -9.04 5.41
C ILE A 131 2.17 -10.35 5.75
N SER A 132 3.50 -10.37 5.73
CA SER A 132 4.28 -11.56 6.09
C SER A 132 4.09 -11.98 7.54
N ILE A 133 4.10 -11.04 8.49
CA ILE A 133 3.83 -11.33 9.90
C ILE A 133 2.44 -11.95 10.08
N LEU A 134 1.44 -11.44 9.36
CA LEU A 134 0.09 -11.99 9.39
C LEU A 134 0.01 -13.38 8.75
N ALA A 135 0.73 -13.61 7.66
CA ALA A 135 0.80 -14.87 6.95
C ALA A 135 1.53 -15.98 7.75
N ASP A 136 2.45 -15.62 8.65
CA ASP A 136 3.16 -16.56 9.49
C ASP A 136 2.23 -17.18 10.55
N HIS A 137 1.95 -18.48 10.36
CA HIS A 137 1.12 -19.26 11.27
C HIS A 137 1.88 -19.75 12.51
N SER A 138 3.22 -19.69 12.50
CA SER A 138 4.07 -20.04 13.64
C SER A 138 4.22 -18.89 14.64
N VAL A 139 3.95 -17.66 14.19
CA VAL A 139 3.96 -16.47 15.02
C VAL A 139 2.76 -16.46 15.96
N MET A 140 3.05 -16.65 17.24
CA MET A 140 2.13 -16.36 18.34
C MET A 140 2.18 -14.85 18.64
N HIS A 141 1.10 -14.28 19.17
CA HIS A 141 1.04 -12.86 19.54
C HIS A 141 1.36 -11.89 18.39
N ARG A 142 0.68 -12.04 17.25
CA ARG A 142 0.89 -11.20 16.04
C ARG A 142 0.95 -9.70 16.32
N SER A 143 0.13 -9.17 17.23
CA SER A 143 0.19 -7.75 17.62
C SER A 143 1.57 -7.31 18.13
N ALA A 144 2.26 -8.13 18.92
CA ALA A 144 3.60 -7.80 19.41
C ALA A 144 4.63 -7.76 18.26
N HIS A 145 4.53 -8.66 17.29
CA HIS A 145 5.40 -8.63 16.11
C HIS A 145 5.11 -7.44 15.19
N LEU A 146 3.85 -7.02 15.08
CA LEU A 146 3.47 -5.80 14.38
C LEU A 146 4.00 -4.55 15.10
N GLU A 147 3.96 -4.51 16.44
CA GLU A 147 4.59 -3.45 17.24
C GLU A 147 6.11 -3.40 17.00
N ASP A 148 6.79 -4.55 16.97
CA ASP A 148 8.23 -4.62 16.66
C ASP A 148 8.52 -4.13 15.22
N ALA A 149 7.68 -4.46 14.25
CA ALA A 149 7.80 -3.98 12.88
C ALA A 149 7.60 -2.46 12.77
N VAL A 150 6.64 -1.90 13.51
CA VAL A 150 6.43 -0.45 13.61
C VAL A 150 7.66 0.22 14.25
N ALA A 151 8.21 -0.35 15.32
CA ALA A 151 9.40 0.16 15.96
C ALA A 151 10.62 0.13 15.01
N LEU A 152 10.78 -0.94 14.23
CA LEU A 152 11.83 -1.05 13.22
C LEU A 152 11.63 -0.05 12.07
N TYR A 153 10.38 0.16 11.63
CA TYR A 153 10.05 1.17 10.62
C TYR A 153 10.51 2.56 11.06
N HIS A 154 10.18 2.93 12.30
CA HIS A 154 10.56 4.22 12.91
C HIS A 154 12.03 4.34 13.31
N SER A 155 12.80 3.24 13.25
CA SER A 155 14.24 3.32 13.48
C SER A 155 14.98 4.08 12.37
N ARG A 156 14.30 4.39 11.26
CA ARG A 156 14.80 5.22 10.15
C ARG A 156 13.96 6.51 10.02
N PRO A 157 14.17 7.51 10.88
CA PRO A 157 13.37 8.75 10.86
C PRO A 157 13.51 9.56 9.56
N GLY A 158 14.53 9.29 8.73
CA GLY A 158 14.68 9.89 7.40
C GLY A 158 13.80 9.29 6.30
N ALA A 159 13.13 8.16 6.57
CA ALA A 159 12.35 7.41 5.59
C ALA A 159 10.99 6.90 6.13
N ALA A 160 10.69 7.16 7.41
CA ALA A 160 9.48 6.69 8.07
C ALA A 160 8.41 7.79 8.09
N LEU A 161 7.20 7.45 7.65
CA LEU A 161 6.01 8.27 7.86
C LEU A 161 5.51 8.13 9.30
N THR A 162 4.80 9.14 9.81
CA THR A 162 4.25 9.11 11.17
C THR A 162 3.23 7.98 11.39
N SER A 163 3.13 7.49 12.63
CA SER A 163 2.07 6.57 13.07
C SER A 163 0.76 7.27 13.42
N ALA A 164 0.72 8.60 13.42
CA ALA A 164 -0.54 9.34 13.54
C ALA A 164 -1.20 9.44 12.16
N PRO A 165 -2.51 9.22 12.02
CA PRO A 165 -3.16 9.31 10.73
C PRO A 165 -3.16 10.75 10.23
N LYS A 166 -2.82 10.96 8.97
CA LYS A 166 -2.99 12.25 8.29
C LYS A 166 -4.48 12.47 8.04
N ASN A 167 -4.90 13.73 8.13
CA ASN A 167 -6.23 14.14 7.73
C ASN A 167 -6.34 13.98 6.21
N MET A 168 -7.37 13.24 5.77
CA MET A 168 -7.66 12.95 4.37
C MET A 168 -8.06 14.16 3.54
N ASP A 169 -8.41 15.29 4.17
CA ASP A 169 -8.62 16.56 3.47
C ASP A 169 -7.40 16.97 2.64
N ILE A 170 -6.20 16.45 2.96
CA ILE A 170 -5.02 16.64 2.12
C ILE A 170 -5.25 16.19 0.67
N LEU A 171 -6.02 15.14 0.41
CA LEU A 171 -6.29 14.66 -0.95
C LEU A 171 -7.09 15.65 -1.80
N TYR A 172 -7.73 16.63 -1.17
CA TYR A 172 -8.68 17.53 -1.81
C TYR A 172 -8.27 19.00 -1.72
N ASP A 173 -7.28 19.32 -0.89
CA ASP A 173 -7.05 20.69 -0.45
C ASP A 173 -5.56 21.06 -0.37
N HIS A 174 -4.79 20.76 -1.41
CA HIS A 174 -3.47 21.35 -1.65
C HIS A 174 -3.40 22.03 -3.02
N ALA A 175 -2.27 22.69 -3.32
CA ALA A 175 -2.12 23.56 -4.49
C ALA A 175 -2.30 22.87 -5.86
N PHE A 176 -2.30 21.54 -5.90
CA PHE A 176 -2.33 20.69 -7.09
C PHE A 176 -3.29 19.51 -6.91
N ALA A 177 -4.16 19.57 -5.89
CA ALA A 177 -5.00 18.45 -5.52
C ALA A 177 -5.94 18.11 -6.67
N LEU A 178 -6.13 16.82 -6.92
CA LEU A 178 -7.01 16.25 -7.95
C LEU A 178 -6.48 16.38 -9.39
N ASP A 179 -5.30 16.97 -9.63
CA ASP A 179 -4.79 17.11 -11.00
C ASP A 179 -4.53 15.73 -11.64
N PHE A 180 -4.05 14.75 -10.87
CA PHE A 180 -3.92 13.37 -11.35
C PHE A 180 -5.29 12.72 -11.54
N ARG A 181 -6.16 12.78 -10.52
CA ARG A 181 -7.50 12.17 -10.56
C ARG A 181 -8.38 12.70 -11.69
N THR A 182 -8.28 13.99 -12.00
CA THR A 182 -9.10 14.62 -13.05
C THR A 182 -8.51 14.48 -14.44
N GLY A 183 -7.18 14.45 -14.55
CA GLY A 183 -6.48 14.22 -15.81
C GLY A 183 -6.47 12.76 -16.24
N TYR A 184 -6.46 11.83 -15.28
CA TYR A 184 -6.17 10.40 -15.49
C TYR A 184 -7.01 9.51 -14.55
N ALA A 185 -8.33 9.67 -14.57
CA ALA A 185 -9.25 9.01 -13.64
C ALA A 185 -9.22 7.47 -13.66
N ASP A 186 -9.06 6.86 -14.83
CA ASP A 186 -8.98 5.39 -14.94
C ASP A 186 -7.62 4.88 -14.45
N LEU A 187 -6.53 5.66 -14.62
CA LEU A 187 -5.23 5.33 -14.01
C LEU A 187 -5.25 5.47 -12.49
N ASP A 188 -5.91 6.49 -11.96
CA ASP A 188 -6.13 6.67 -10.52
C ASP A 188 -6.88 5.47 -9.93
N GLY A 189 -7.97 5.06 -10.59
CA GLY A 189 -8.70 3.84 -10.27
C GLY A 189 -7.85 2.57 -10.34
N PHE A 190 -6.91 2.46 -11.29
CA PHE A 190 -5.97 1.34 -11.33
C PHE A 190 -5.05 1.30 -10.10
N ILE A 191 -4.46 2.44 -9.71
CA ILE A 191 -3.58 2.51 -8.53
C ILE A 191 -4.37 2.12 -7.29
N TRP A 192 -5.59 2.64 -7.16
CA TRP A 192 -6.49 2.30 -6.07
C TRP A 192 -6.82 0.82 -6.03
N ALA A 193 -7.04 0.14 -7.15
CA ALA A 193 -7.19 -1.32 -7.16
C ALA A 193 -5.96 -2.03 -6.53
N GLY A 194 -4.76 -1.49 -6.77
CA GLY A 194 -3.52 -1.95 -6.12
C GLY A 194 -3.43 -1.64 -4.62
N HIS A 195 -3.90 -0.48 -4.17
CA HIS A 195 -4.03 -0.15 -2.73
C HIS A 195 -5.05 -1.05 -2.04
N TRP A 196 -6.18 -1.31 -2.69
CA TRP A 196 -7.18 -2.26 -2.24
C TRP A 196 -6.58 -3.65 -2.05
N PHE A 197 -5.86 -4.20 -3.04
CA PHE A 197 -5.26 -5.54 -2.93
C PHE A 197 -4.29 -5.64 -1.75
N ARG A 198 -3.45 -4.62 -1.60
CA ARG A 198 -2.47 -4.49 -0.51
C ARG A 198 -3.14 -4.61 0.87
N LEU A 199 -4.26 -3.93 1.09
CA LEU A 199 -5.06 -4.01 2.31
C LEU A 199 -5.84 -5.33 2.40
N ALA A 200 -6.58 -5.68 1.35
CA ALA A 200 -7.45 -6.85 1.26
C ALA A 200 -6.72 -8.17 1.47
N ALA A 201 -5.45 -8.27 1.06
CA ALA A 201 -4.62 -9.45 1.25
C ALA A 201 -4.34 -9.75 2.73
N THR A 202 -4.56 -8.79 3.64
CA THR A 202 -4.40 -9.01 5.09
C THR A 202 -5.56 -9.80 5.69
N GLU A 203 -6.79 -9.62 5.19
CA GLU A 203 -8.00 -10.14 5.82
C GLU A 203 -8.07 -11.69 5.88
N PRO A 204 -7.69 -12.45 4.83
CA PRO A 204 -7.64 -13.91 4.96
C PRO A 204 -6.67 -14.38 6.06
N PHE A 205 -5.63 -13.59 6.36
CA PHE A 205 -4.64 -13.92 7.38
C PHE A 205 -5.09 -13.56 8.80
N THR A 206 -5.96 -12.56 8.95
CA THR A 206 -6.54 -12.15 10.23
C THR A 206 -7.76 -12.97 10.60
N ASP A 207 -8.61 -13.29 9.63
CA ASP A 207 -9.99 -13.76 9.89
C ASP A 207 -10.17 -15.27 9.70
N ILE A 208 -9.27 -15.91 8.95
CA ILE A 208 -9.38 -17.33 8.61
C ILE A 208 -8.20 -18.10 9.20
N ASP A 209 -8.48 -19.20 9.89
CA ASP A 209 -7.46 -20.08 10.46
C ASP A 209 -6.53 -20.66 9.36
N PRO A 210 -5.26 -20.98 9.70
CA PRO A 210 -4.35 -21.61 8.74
C PRO A 210 -4.92 -22.91 8.17
N GLY A 211 -5.11 -22.98 6.85
CA GLY A 211 -5.72 -24.13 6.20
C GLY A 211 -6.10 -23.89 4.76
N VAL A 212 -6.94 -24.78 4.23
CA VAL A 212 -7.46 -24.70 2.84
C VAL A 212 -8.32 -23.45 2.66
N GLU A 213 -9.24 -23.17 3.61
CA GLU A 213 -10.15 -22.01 3.55
C GLU A 213 -9.38 -20.68 3.47
N ARG A 214 -8.25 -20.55 4.19
CA ARG A 214 -7.40 -19.36 4.10
C ARG A 214 -6.80 -19.20 2.72
N LYS A 215 -6.35 -20.30 2.09
CA LYS A 215 -5.82 -20.25 0.72
C LYS A 215 -6.90 -19.85 -0.28
N GLU A 216 -8.10 -20.40 -0.15
CA GLU A 216 -9.26 -20.01 -0.95
C GLU A 216 -9.64 -18.53 -0.74
N GLY A 217 -9.51 -18.01 0.48
CA GLY A 217 -9.67 -16.58 0.78
C GLY A 217 -8.64 -15.70 0.08
N ILE A 218 -7.37 -16.11 0.08
CA ILE A 218 -6.30 -15.42 -0.65
C ILE A 218 -6.54 -15.46 -2.17
N ASP A 219 -6.95 -16.61 -2.71
CA ASP A 219 -7.30 -16.75 -4.12
C ASP A 219 -8.50 -15.86 -4.48
N THR A 220 -9.49 -15.76 -3.58
CA THR A 220 -10.64 -14.88 -3.75
C THR A 220 -10.22 -13.41 -3.84
N VAL A 221 -9.39 -12.94 -2.91
CA VAL A 221 -8.86 -11.55 -2.92
C VAL A 221 -8.04 -11.28 -4.18
N THR A 222 -7.18 -12.22 -4.57
CA THR A 222 -6.32 -12.09 -5.75
C THR A 222 -7.15 -12.03 -7.03
N ASN A 223 -8.13 -12.92 -7.20
CA ASN A 223 -9.02 -12.92 -8.36
C ASN A 223 -9.85 -11.63 -8.45
N ARG A 224 -10.31 -11.12 -7.30
CA ARG A 224 -11.03 -9.85 -7.23
C ARG A 224 -10.15 -8.68 -7.63
N TYR A 225 -8.91 -8.63 -7.16
CA TYR A 225 -7.96 -7.60 -7.59
C TYR A 225 -7.81 -7.58 -9.11
N PHE A 226 -7.56 -8.74 -9.75
CA PHE A 226 -7.47 -8.80 -11.21
C PHE A 226 -8.79 -8.44 -11.91
N SER A 227 -9.95 -8.73 -11.31
CA SER A 227 -11.24 -8.31 -11.85
C SER A 227 -11.41 -6.79 -11.82
N LYS A 228 -10.82 -6.10 -10.84
CA LYS A 228 -10.87 -4.63 -10.74
C LYS A 228 -10.06 -3.92 -11.80
N LEU A 229 -9.13 -4.60 -12.48
CA LEU A 229 -8.27 -4.01 -13.53
C LEU A 229 -9.01 -3.88 -14.86
N THR A 230 -10.25 -3.39 -14.82
CA THR A 230 -11.11 -3.24 -15.98
C THR A 230 -12.13 -2.13 -15.75
N TYR A 231 -12.70 -1.64 -16.86
CA TYR A 231 -13.60 -0.50 -16.87
C TYR A 231 -15.02 -0.88 -16.47
N GLY A 232 -15.61 -0.15 -15.52
CA GLY A 232 -16.99 -0.33 -15.08
C GLY A 232 -17.25 0.38 -13.76
N GLU A 233 -18.26 -0.08 -13.03
CA GLU A 233 -18.65 0.53 -11.75
C GLU A 233 -18.04 -0.22 -10.56
N PRO A 234 -17.55 0.47 -9.51
CA PRO A 234 -17.23 -0.18 -8.25
C PRO A 234 -18.39 -1.09 -7.76
N PRO A 235 -18.12 -2.10 -6.91
CA PRO A 235 -16.82 -2.50 -6.41
C PRO A 235 -16.09 -3.49 -7.34
N GLU A 236 -16.72 -4.02 -8.38
CA GLU A 236 -16.13 -5.11 -9.19
C GLU A 236 -15.05 -4.64 -10.16
N PHE A 237 -15.06 -3.35 -10.48
CA PHE A 237 -14.15 -2.66 -11.41
C PHE A 237 -13.22 -1.71 -10.62
N PHE A 238 -12.54 -0.78 -11.30
CA PHE A 238 -11.70 0.23 -10.64
C PHE A 238 -12.45 0.89 -9.47
N PRO A 239 -11.83 1.01 -8.27
CA PRO A 239 -12.35 1.87 -7.22
C PRO A 239 -12.51 3.32 -7.70
N SER A 240 -13.48 4.04 -7.15
CA SER A 240 -13.67 5.48 -7.36
C SER A 240 -13.36 6.31 -6.12
N GLU A 241 -13.01 5.67 -5.00
CA GLU A 241 -12.41 6.31 -3.83
C GLU A 241 -11.19 5.54 -3.35
N ILE A 242 -10.26 6.26 -2.72
CA ILE A 242 -9.02 5.69 -2.20
C ILE A 242 -9.31 4.60 -1.16
N PRO A 243 -8.81 3.37 -1.31
CA PRO A 243 -9.04 2.31 -0.34
C PRO A 243 -8.22 2.53 0.93
N LEU A 244 -8.90 2.50 2.07
CA LEU A 244 -8.31 2.77 3.39
C LEU A 244 -8.56 1.61 4.35
N ALA A 245 -7.64 1.43 5.29
CA ALA A 245 -7.66 0.30 6.21
C ALA A 245 -8.97 0.17 7.02
N PRO A 246 -9.63 1.25 7.50
CA PRO A 246 -10.88 1.14 8.26
C PRO A 246 -12.02 0.48 7.48
N ALA A 247 -12.07 0.66 6.17
CA ALA A 247 -13.07 0.06 5.31
C ALA A 247 -12.66 -1.32 4.81
N ILE A 248 -11.39 -1.49 4.40
CA ILE A 248 -10.93 -2.67 3.66
C ILE A 248 -10.24 -3.71 4.52
N ALA A 249 -9.53 -3.30 5.58
CA ALA A 249 -8.72 -4.19 6.42
C ALA A 249 -9.00 -4.01 7.93
N PRO A 250 -10.24 -4.19 8.40
CA PRO A 250 -10.58 -4.06 9.82
C PRO A 250 -9.80 -5.02 10.72
N GLY A 251 -9.41 -6.20 10.23
CA GLY A 251 -8.59 -7.14 10.97
C GLY A 251 -7.20 -6.59 11.29
N LEU A 252 -6.61 -5.83 10.36
CA LEU A 252 -5.32 -5.16 10.58
C LEU A 252 -5.44 -4.08 11.65
N ILE A 253 -6.50 -3.27 11.63
CA ILE A 253 -6.72 -2.25 12.67
C ILE A 253 -6.86 -2.89 14.04
N TRP A 254 -7.63 -3.98 14.14
CA TRP A 254 -7.79 -4.67 15.40
C TRP A 254 -6.45 -5.16 15.98
N LEU A 255 -5.53 -5.61 15.12
CA LEU A 255 -4.24 -6.13 15.54
C LEU A 255 -3.18 -5.06 15.78
N SER A 256 -3.17 -4.00 14.96
CA SER A 256 -2.22 -2.88 15.03
C SER A 256 -2.78 -1.64 14.30
N PRO A 257 -3.46 -0.73 15.01
CA PRO A 257 -3.92 0.54 14.43
C PRO A 257 -2.76 1.38 13.87
N GLN A 258 -1.60 1.37 14.53
CA GLN A 258 -0.43 2.12 14.08
C GLN A 258 0.08 1.63 12.72
N ALA A 259 0.09 0.32 12.48
CA ALA A 259 0.50 -0.22 11.18
C ALA A 259 -0.50 0.18 10.08
N ALA A 260 -1.80 0.17 10.38
CA ALA A 260 -2.84 0.62 9.46
C ALA A 260 -2.72 2.12 9.13
N MET A 261 -2.46 2.97 10.13
CA MET A 261 -2.28 4.41 9.92
C MET A 261 -1.03 4.73 9.07
N ILE A 262 0.09 4.05 9.30
CA ILE A 262 1.28 4.16 8.44
C ILE A 262 0.95 3.74 6.99
N TRP A 263 0.14 2.69 6.84
CA TRP A 263 -0.28 2.19 5.53
C TRP A 263 -1.07 3.23 4.74
N ASP A 264 -2.10 3.80 5.37
CA ASP A 264 -2.96 4.80 4.74
C ASP A 264 -2.21 6.11 4.49
N ASN A 265 -1.31 6.51 5.40
CA ASN A 265 -0.40 7.64 5.19
C ASN A 265 0.47 7.44 3.95
N LEU A 266 0.94 6.22 3.69
CA LEU A 266 1.71 5.91 2.48
C LEU A 266 0.84 5.98 1.21
N SER A 267 -0.38 5.44 1.24
CA SER A 267 -1.31 5.53 0.10
C SER A 267 -1.62 6.99 -0.24
N MET A 268 -1.96 7.81 0.75
CA MET A 268 -2.21 9.25 0.54
C MET A 268 -0.97 10.00 0.06
N TYR A 269 0.21 9.68 0.60
CA TYR A 269 1.47 10.29 0.17
C TYR A 269 1.73 10.04 -1.32
N LEU A 270 1.51 8.80 -1.77
CA LEU A 270 1.69 8.42 -3.16
C LEU A 270 0.74 9.18 -4.10
N GLU A 271 -0.50 9.40 -3.68
CA GLU A 271 -1.45 10.15 -4.50
C GLU A 271 -1.11 11.63 -4.63
N VAL A 272 -0.67 12.24 -3.53
CA VAL A 272 -0.24 13.64 -3.55
C VAL A 272 1.04 13.82 -4.39
N LEU A 273 1.91 12.80 -4.47
CA LEU A 273 3.03 12.79 -5.42
C LEU A 273 2.56 12.68 -6.88
N ALA A 274 1.57 11.82 -7.15
CA ALA A 274 1.01 11.66 -8.50
C ALA A 274 0.37 12.96 -8.98
N ASP A 275 -0.37 13.67 -8.11
CA ASP A 275 -0.91 15.01 -8.39
C ASP A 275 0.19 15.99 -8.81
N VAL A 276 1.31 16.03 -8.08
CA VAL A 276 2.44 16.91 -8.45
C VAL A 276 3.09 16.52 -9.78
N LEU A 277 3.21 15.24 -10.08
CA LEU A 277 3.79 14.81 -11.35
C LEU A 277 2.87 15.16 -12.52
N ALA A 278 1.57 14.91 -12.37
CA ALA A 278 0.53 15.14 -13.37
C ALA A 278 0.23 16.63 -13.62
N SER A 279 0.35 17.47 -12.58
CA SER A 279 -0.12 18.84 -12.62
C SER A 279 0.59 19.71 -13.68
N PRO A 280 -0.17 20.45 -14.51
CA PRO A 280 0.35 21.39 -15.51
C PRO A 280 0.91 22.68 -14.87
N ASP A 281 0.65 22.91 -13.59
CA ASP A 281 0.89 24.19 -12.93
C ASP A 281 2.03 24.17 -11.93
N VAL A 282 2.75 23.05 -11.78
CA VAL A 282 3.88 22.95 -10.85
C VAL A 282 5.11 23.67 -11.42
N PRO A 283 5.56 24.80 -10.82
CA PRO A 283 6.71 25.54 -11.34
C PRO A 283 8.05 24.89 -10.99
N ASP A 284 8.09 24.11 -9.90
CA ASP A 284 9.27 23.42 -9.39
C ASP A 284 8.84 22.06 -8.82
N VAL A 285 8.85 21.03 -9.68
CA VAL A 285 8.44 19.66 -9.32
C VAL A 285 9.32 19.08 -8.21
N PRO A 286 10.67 19.12 -8.30
CA PRO A 286 11.51 18.65 -7.20
C PRO A 286 11.21 19.35 -5.86
N GLY A 287 11.08 20.68 -5.86
CA GLY A 287 10.76 21.43 -4.65
C GLY A 287 9.38 21.10 -4.06
N ALA A 288 8.37 20.85 -4.92
CA ALA A 288 7.05 20.42 -4.48
C ALA A 288 7.09 19.02 -3.84
N ILE A 289 7.82 18.08 -4.43
CA ILE A 289 7.99 16.72 -3.89
C ILE A 289 8.71 16.75 -2.53
N GLU A 290 9.76 17.55 -2.39
CA GLU A 290 10.45 17.75 -1.11
C GLU A 290 9.50 18.29 -0.03
N ALA A 291 8.67 19.28 -0.36
CA ALA A 291 7.70 19.88 0.55
C ALA A 291 6.61 18.88 0.99
N ILE A 292 6.09 18.07 0.07
CA ILE A 292 5.13 16.99 0.40
C ILE A 292 5.79 15.96 1.31
N THR A 293 7.03 15.58 0.99
CA THR A 293 7.79 14.62 1.79
C THR A 293 7.97 15.12 3.22
N ASP A 294 8.37 16.39 3.40
CA ASP A 294 8.47 17.03 4.71
C ASP A 294 7.13 17.01 5.45
N PHE A 295 6.06 17.38 4.76
CA PHE A 295 4.72 17.44 5.33
C PHE A 295 4.22 16.08 5.83
N PHE A 296 4.38 15.01 5.03
CA PHE A 296 3.91 13.67 5.39
C PHE A 296 4.76 13.04 6.51
N MET A 297 6.05 13.37 6.56
CA MET A 297 6.95 12.89 7.61
C MET A 297 6.76 13.63 8.95
N ASP A 298 6.28 14.87 8.94
CA ASP A 298 6.07 15.66 10.16
C ASP A 298 4.92 15.08 11.00
N PRO A 299 5.15 14.67 12.27
CA PRO A 299 4.12 14.06 13.12
C PRO A 299 3.11 15.07 13.70
N GLU A 300 3.28 16.36 13.48
CA GLU A 300 2.41 17.43 14.00
C GLU A 300 1.54 18.07 12.90
N LEU A 301 1.94 17.96 11.63
CA LEU A 301 1.22 18.60 10.52
C LEU A 301 0.04 17.74 10.05
N ALA A 302 -1.15 18.35 10.04
CA ALA A 302 -2.40 17.79 9.54
C ALA A 302 -2.67 16.36 10.02
N VAL A 303 -2.30 16.06 11.26
CA VAL A 303 -2.67 14.80 11.90
C VAL A 303 -4.08 14.92 12.45
N THR A 304 -4.79 13.81 12.43
CA THR A 304 -6.11 13.67 13.07
C THR A 304 -6.04 12.57 14.13
N ASP A 305 -7.07 12.47 14.96
CA ASP A 305 -7.19 11.32 15.86
C ASP A 305 -7.71 10.07 15.13
N GLN A 306 -7.55 8.91 15.78
CA GLN A 306 -7.95 7.63 15.20
C GLN A 306 -9.45 7.57 14.88
N ASP A 307 -10.30 8.07 15.78
CA ASP A 307 -11.75 8.01 15.62
C ASP A 307 -12.19 8.80 14.37
N GLU A 308 -11.66 10.02 14.18
CA GLU A 308 -11.97 10.83 13.02
C GLU A 308 -11.40 10.24 11.73
N TRP A 309 -10.20 9.64 11.74
CA TRP A 309 -9.66 8.92 10.59
C TRP A 309 -10.53 7.73 10.19
N GLU A 310 -10.97 6.90 11.16
CA GLU A 310 -11.90 5.80 10.90
C GLU A 310 -13.22 6.32 10.32
N ILE A 311 -13.77 7.40 10.87
CA ILE A 311 -15.00 8.02 10.37
C ILE A 311 -14.83 8.54 8.94
N MET A 312 -13.74 9.23 8.62
CA MET A 312 -13.47 9.74 7.27
C MET A 312 -13.33 8.61 6.25
N ALA A 313 -12.55 7.57 6.59
CA ALA A 313 -12.38 6.39 5.75
C ALA A 313 -13.70 5.66 5.49
N LEU A 314 -14.57 5.54 6.51
CA LEU A 314 -15.89 4.92 6.35
C LEU A 314 -16.87 5.80 5.56
N ARG A 315 -16.71 7.14 5.58
CA ARG A 315 -17.55 8.06 4.80
C ARG A 315 -17.33 7.97 3.30
N HIS A 316 -16.13 7.55 2.86
CA HIS A 316 -15.85 7.28 1.44
C HIS A 316 -16.65 6.10 0.89
N GLY A 317 -17.25 5.28 1.76
CA GLY A 317 -18.07 4.15 1.37
C GLY A 317 -17.22 2.97 0.89
N ILE A 318 -17.44 1.80 1.47
CA ILE A 318 -16.69 0.60 1.11
C ILE A 318 -16.97 0.19 -0.35
N PHE A 319 -18.15 0.52 -0.89
CA PHE A 319 -18.48 0.25 -2.29
C PHE A 319 -17.55 0.95 -3.27
N PHE A 320 -17.29 2.24 -3.06
CA PHE A 320 -16.45 3.04 -3.93
C PHE A 320 -14.95 2.74 -3.73
N GLN A 321 -14.57 2.25 -2.55
CA GLN A 321 -13.22 1.79 -2.24
C GLN A 321 -12.88 0.39 -2.77
N GLY A 322 -13.77 -0.27 -3.51
CA GLY A 322 -13.53 -1.60 -4.09
C GLY A 322 -14.17 -2.78 -3.33
N GLY A 323 -14.99 -2.52 -2.33
CA GLY A 323 -15.83 -3.51 -1.64
C GLY A 323 -15.09 -4.45 -0.68
N TYR A 324 -15.86 -5.30 -0.01
CA TYR A 324 -15.34 -6.26 0.97
C TYR A 324 -14.33 -7.22 0.34
N PRO A 325 -13.21 -7.56 1.00
CA PRO A 325 -12.26 -8.56 0.50
C PRO A 325 -12.86 -9.96 0.36
N LEU A 326 -13.58 -10.42 1.40
CA LEU A 326 -14.03 -11.81 1.54
C LEU A 326 -15.55 -12.01 1.36
N SER A 327 -16.32 -10.94 1.16
CA SER A 327 -17.77 -10.98 0.98
C SER A 327 -18.22 -10.30 -0.31
N VAL A 328 -19.37 -10.66 -0.86
CA VAL A 328 -19.90 -10.05 -2.09
C VAL A 328 -20.74 -8.82 -1.74
N MET A 329 -20.60 -7.76 -2.53
CA MET A 329 -21.45 -6.58 -2.44
C MET A 329 -21.95 -6.20 -3.84
N THR A 330 -23.26 -6.09 -3.98
CA THR A 330 -23.91 -5.84 -5.28
C THR A 330 -24.59 -4.47 -5.37
N GLN A 331 -24.64 -3.73 -4.27
CA GLN A 331 -25.27 -2.42 -4.16
C GLN A 331 -24.48 -1.57 -3.18
N SER A 332 -24.45 -0.26 -3.42
CA SER A 332 -23.87 0.71 -2.49
C SER A 332 -24.70 0.81 -1.22
N GLU A 333 -24.01 0.92 -0.09
CA GLU A 333 -24.58 1.27 1.22
C GLU A 333 -24.93 2.76 1.33
N LEU A 334 -24.51 3.57 0.36
CA LEU A 334 -24.77 5.01 0.26
C LEU A 334 -25.60 5.33 -1.00
N ASN A 335 -26.30 6.46 -0.97
CA ASN A 335 -27.04 6.96 -2.14
C ASN A 335 -26.14 7.72 -3.14
N VAL A 336 -24.95 8.16 -2.72
CA VAL A 336 -23.95 8.92 -3.50
C VAL A 336 -22.55 8.64 -2.94
N ASP A 337 -21.52 8.85 -3.78
CA ASP A 337 -20.12 8.80 -3.38
C ASP A 337 -19.81 9.79 -2.24
N GLY A 338 -19.05 9.33 -1.24
CA GLY A 338 -18.58 10.12 -0.10
C GLY A 338 -17.71 11.32 -0.48
N HIS A 339 -17.15 11.31 -1.69
CA HIS A 339 -16.38 12.41 -2.28
C HIS A 339 -17.03 13.79 -2.09
N ALA A 340 -18.35 13.89 -2.32
CA ALA A 340 -19.09 15.15 -2.23
C ALA A 340 -19.16 15.73 -0.80
N ALA A 341 -18.97 14.89 0.23
CA ALA A 341 -19.02 15.34 1.62
C ALA A 341 -17.83 16.25 1.96
N HIS A 342 -16.63 15.97 1.41
CA HIS A 342 -15.42 16.79 1.62
C HIS A 342 -15.50 18.16 0.91
N PHE A 343 -16.16 18.26 -0.25
CA PHE A 343 -16.39 19.56 -0.91
C PHE A 343 -17.42 20.45 -0.18
N SER A 344 -18.30 19.85 0.63
CA SER A 344 -19.43 20.55 1.26
C SER A 344 -19.12 21.16 2.64
N SER A 345 -17.99 20.80 3.26
CA SER A 345 -17.58 21.29 4.59
C SER A 345 -17.03 22.71 4.60
N GLY A 346 -16.98 23.37 3.44
CA GLY A 346 -16.93 24.83 3.32
C GLY A 346 -15.55 25.45 3.52
N GLY A 347 -14.92 25.83 2.41
CA GLY A 347 -14.17 27.09 2.23
C GLY A 347 -13.30 27.61 3.37
N GLY A 348 -12.62 26.72 4.10
CA GLY A 348 -11.50 27.10 4.95
C GLY A 348 -10.35 27.63 4.09
N PRO A 349 -9.39 28.39 4.66
CA PRO A 349 -8.13 28.61 3.97
C PRO A 349 -7.51 27.24 3.70
N GLY A 350 -7.36 26.89 2.43
CA GLY A 350 -6.96 25.54 2.03
C GLY A 350 -5.71 25.05 2.76
N LEU A 351 -5.65 23.75 3.03
CA LEU A 351 -4.55 23.10 3.74
C LEU A 351 -3.22 23.48 3.05
N THR A 352 -2.48 24.35 3.72
CA THR A 352 -1.24 24.87 3.16
C THR A 352 -0.12 23.91 3.50
N ILE A 353 0.37 23.17 2.50
CA ILE A 353 1.62 22.40 2.61
C ILE A 353 2.80 23.40 2.65
N PRO A 354 3.52 23.54 3.77
CA PRO A 354 4.62 24.48 3.87
C PRO A 354 5.74 24.14 2.87
N GLY A 355 6.29 25.16 2.21
CA GLY A 355 7.35 24.98 1.21
C GLY A 355 6.86 24.56 -0.17
N MET A 356 5.59 24.16 -0.32
CA MET A 356 5.03 23.84 -1.63
C MET A 356 4.92 25.11 -2.50
N PRO A 357 5.48 25.12 -3.72
CA PRO A 357 5.27 26.21 -4.65
C PRO A 357 3.78 26.37 -4.94
N ARG A 358 3.28 27.61 -4.94
CA ARG A 358 1.87 27.87 -5.28
C ARG A 358 1.73 28.02 -6.79
N GLY A 359 0.84 27.23 -7.39
CA GLY A 359 0.29 27.48 -8.72
C GLY A 359 -0.38 28.86 -8.79
N ARG A 360 -0.61 29.37 -10.01
CA ARG A 360 -1.13 30.72 -10.23
C ARG A 360 -2.63 30.86 -10.04
#